data_AF-D6GW24-F1
#
_entry.id   AF-D6GW24-F1
#
_cell.length_a   1.000
_cell.length_b   1.000
_cell.length_c   1.000
_cell.angle_alpha   90.00
_cell.angle_beta   90.00
_cell.angle_gamma   90.00
#
_symmetry.space_group_name_H-M   'P 1'
#
loop_
_entity.id
_entity.type
_entity.pdbx_description
1 polymer ?
#
loop_
_entity_poly.entity_id
_entity_poly.type
_entity_poly.pdbx_seq_one_letter_code
_entity_poly.pdbx_strand_id
1 'polypeptide(L)'
;MDKITLINYTFVENGRGVSTYAIRLYNELIKRGINAEKIATNDIFKNIKLGRELKNNLYFLLKKNDIKGKNIHAMAPNVIPEKYLDLPKKKIVIVHDFYIFEDWYVNETFKKLSKTKKILYKKLVEKQRKDYKNIKKYDFVFARNESVMARLIKEFGVEPKNIEVSNDIIPDKFHLIKEREKRL
;
A
#
# COMPACT_ATOMS: atom_id res chain seq x y z
N MET A 1 -16.29 18.70 -7.89
CA MET A 1 -14.89 18.25 -7.75
C MET A 1 -14.88 16.76 -7.46
N ASP A 2 -14.20 15.96 -8.28
CA ASP A 2 -14.17 14.50 -8.12
C ASP A 2 -13.50 14.11 -6.79
N LYS A 3 -14.14 13.25 -6.00
CA LYS A 3 -13.61 12.77 -4.70
C LYS A 3 -12.51 11.73 -4.91
N ILE A 4 -11.43 11.83 -4.13
CA ILE A 4 -10.35 10.84 -4.07
C ILE A 4 -10.55 9.94 -2.85
N THR A 5 -10.51 8.62 -3.04
CA THR A 5 -10.58 7.64 -1.95
C THR A 5 -9.21 7.04 -1.73
N LEU A 6 -8.56 7.41 -0.63
CA LEU A 6 -7.29 6.84 -0.21
C LEU A 6 -7.52 5.51 0.50
N ILE A 7 -6.81 4.46 0.10
CA ILE A 7 -6.88 3.13 0.70
C ILE A 7 -5.51 2.76 1.28
N ASN A 8 -5.48 2.50 2.59
CA ASN A 8 -4.28 2.00 3.24
C ASN A 8 -4.59 1.16 4.49
N TYR A 9 -3.62 0.35 4.94
CA TYR A 9 -3.76 -0.55 6.07
C TYR A 9 -4.32 0.18 7.31
N THR A 10 -3.68 1.29 7.68
CA THR A 10 -4.12 2.25 8.69
C THR A 10 -3.80 3.68 8.24
N PHE A 11 -4.39 4.68 8.89
CA PHE A 11 -4.02 6.10 8.72
C PHE A 11 -3.61 6.68 10.07
N VAL A 12 -2.45 6.24 10.57
CA VAL A 12 -1.92 6.62 11.89
C VAL A 12 -0.54 7.22 11.71
N GLU A 13 -0.32 8.38 12.33
CA GLU A 13 1.00 9.00 12.42
C GLU A 13 1.76 8.39 13.60
N ASN A 14 2.45 7.27 13.34
CA ASN A 14 3.34 6.60 14.29
C ASN A 14 4.81 6.92 14.03
N GLY A 15 5.08 7.93 13.20
CA GLY A 15 6.40 8.44 12.89
C GLY A 15 7.18 7.65 11.85
N ARG A 16 6.71 6.50 11.31
CA ARG A 16 7.44 5.76 10.25
C ARG A 16 6.52 5.00 9.29
N GLY A 17 6.91 4.93 8.02
CA GLY A 17 6.38 3.99 7.03
C GLY A 17 5.06 4.39 6.36
N VAL A 18 4.49 3.44 5.60
CA VAL A 18 3.37 3.66 4.67
C VAL A 18 2.12 4.24 5.37
N SER A 19 1.83 3.85 6.61
CA SER A 19 0.70 4.41 7.38
C SER A 19 0.85 5.89 7.73
N THR A 20 2.05 6.32 8.11
CA THR A 20 2.35 7.73 8.37
C THR A 20 2.27 8.54 7.07
N TYR A 21 2.81 7.97 5.98
CA TYR A 21 2.70 8.58 4.66
C TYR A 21 1.23 8.75 4.21
N ALA A 22 0.39 7.73 4.42
CA ALA A 22 -1.03 7.75 4.06
C ALA A 22 -1.81 8.88 4.76
N ILE A 23 -1.60 9.07 6.06
CA ILE A 23 -2.29 10.13 6.81
C ILE A 23 -1.78 11.52 6.42
N ARG A 24 -0.48 11.66 6.13
CA ARG A 24 0.06 12.96 5.71
C ARG A 24 -0.38 13.34 4.31
N LEU A 25 -0.40 12.40 3.36
CA LEU A 25 -0.96 12.62 2.03
C LEU A 25 -2.43 13.07 2.14
N TYR A 26 -3.22 12.39 2.98
CA TYR A 26 -4.60 12.82 3.25
C TYR A 26 -4.66 14.26 3.74
N ASN A 27 -3.88 14.61 4.76
CA ASN A 27 -3.90 15.95 5.34
C ASN A 27 -3.49 17.03 4.31
N GLU A 28 -2.50 16.75 3.47
CA GLU A 28 -2.07 17.67 2.42
C GLU A 28 -3.14 17.86 1.34
N LEU A 29 -3.83 16.79 0.93
CA LEU A 29 -4.96 16.89 0.02
C LEU A 29 -6.07 17.78 0.60
N ILE A 30 -6.46 17.55 1.86
CA ILE A 30 -7.48 18.37 2.54
C ILE A 30 -7.04 19.83 2.64
N LYS A 31 -5.77 20.09 3.01
CA LYS A 31 -5.20 21.44 3.09
C LYS A 31 -5.26 22.18 1.76
N ARG A 32 -5.09 21.48 0.64
CA ARG A 32 -5.20 22.03 -0.73
C ARG A 32 -6.65 22.16 -1.23
N GLY A 33 -7.65 21.91 -0.38
CA GLY A 33 -9.06 21.95 -0.75
C GLY A 33 -9.50 20.76 -1.61
N ILE A 34 -8.71 19.69 -1.66
CA ILE A 34 -9.04 18.48 -2.42
C ILE A 34 -9.97 17.59 -1.60
N ASN A 35 -11.14 17.27 -2.16
CA ASN A 35 -12.10 16.37 -1.54
C ASN A 35 -11.53 14.93 -1.49
N ALA A 36 -11.11 14.51 -0.30
CA ALA A 36 -10.53 13.19 -0.06
C ALA A 36 -11.27 12.45 1.07
N GLU A 37 -11.35 11.11 0.96
CA GLU A 37 -11.74 10.23 2.07
C GLU A 37 -10.68 9.15 2.31
N LYS A 38 -10.71 8.55 3.51
CA LYS A 38 -9.82 7.47 3.92
C LYS A 38 -10.62 6.20 4.15
N ILE A 39 -10.13 5.09 3.61
CA ILE A 39 -10.59 3.75 3.95
C ILE A 39 -9.43 3.01 4.60
N ALA A 40 -9.42 3.02 5.93
CA ALA A 40 -8.48 2.23 6.73
C ALA A 40 -8.92 0.76 6.71
N THR A 41 -8.02 -0.14 6.34
CA THR A 41 -8.36 -1.57 6.31
C THR A 41 -8.55 -2.15 7.71
N ASN A 42 -7.78 -1.65 8.68
CA ASN A 42 -7.68 -2.22 10.01
C ASN A 42 -8.94 -1.97 10.86
N ASP A 43 -9.59 -0.82 10.69
CA ASP A 43 -10.73 -0.38 11.50
C ASP A 43 -12.01 -1.18 11.23
N ILE A 44 -12.11 -1.84 10.07
CA ILE A 44 -13.21 -2.75 9.72
C ILE A 44 -13.13 -4.06 10.53
N PHE A 45 -11.98 -4.36 11.16
CA PHE A 45 -11.73 -5.62 11.86
C PHE A 45 -11.98 -5.60 13.38
N LYS A 46 -12.41 -4.47 13.95
CA LYS A 46 -12.60 -4.31 15.40
C LYS A 46 -13.78 -5.12 15.96
N ASN A 47 -14.78 -5.48 15.14
CA ASN A 47 -16.04 -6.07 15.63
C ASN A 47 -16.33 -7.53 15.20
N ILE A 48 -15.37 -8.27 14.62
CA ILE A 48 -15.62 -9.64 14.14
C ILE A 48 -14.58 -10.64 14.69
N LYS A 49 -15.05 -11.61 15.49
CA LYS A 49 -14.31 -12.80 15.95
C LYS A 49 -14.33 -13.90 14.87
N LEU A 50 -13.59 -13.69 13.77
CA LEU A 50 -13.32 -14.74 12.78
C LEU A 50 -11.81 -14.94 12.63
N GLY A 51 -11.42 -16.18 12.30
CA GLY A 51 -10.03 -16.54 12.04
C GLY A 51 -9.37 -15.62 11.01
N ARG A 52 -8.09 -15.27 11.23
CA ARG A 52 -7.33 -14.27 10.45
C ARG A 52 -7.33 -14.50 8.94
N GLU A 53 -7.46 -15.75 8.50
CA GLU A 53 -7.53 -16.16 7.09
C GLU A 53 -8.82 -15.70 6.38
N LEU A 54 -9.97 -15.72 7.09
CA LEU A 54 -11.25 -15.19 6.60
C LEU A 54 -11.28 -13.66 6.60
N LYS A 55 -10.59 -12.99 7.55
CA LYS A 55 -10.50 -11.51 7.61
C LYS A 55 -9.90 -10.91 6.34
N ASN A 56 -8.90 -11.56 5.74
CA ASN A 56 -8.23 -11.08 4.52
C ASN A 56 -9.00 -11.38 3.21
N ASN A 57 -10.00 -12.26 3.25
CA ASN A 57 -10.88 -12.55 2.12
C ASN A 57 -12.18 -11.75 2.19
N LEU A 58 -12.75 -11.54 3.39
CA LEU A 58 -13.86 -10.61 3.62
C LEU A 58 -13.50 -9.15 3.31
N TYR A 59 -12.23 -8.78 3.50
CA TYR A 59 -11.66 -7.43 3.30
C TYR A 59 -11.95 -6.78 1.93
N PHE A 60 -12.13 -7.56 0.86
CA PHE A 60 -12.56 -7.03 -0.46
C PHE A 60 -13.97 -7.47 -0.87
N LEU A 61 -14.52 -8.51 -0.24
CA LEU A 61 -15.84 -9.05 -0.56
C LEU A 61 -16.98 -8.08 -0.20
N LEU A 62 -16.83 -7.32 0.89
CA LEU A 62 -17.78 -6.27 1.30
C LEU A 62 -17.50 -4.90 0.63
N LYS A 63 -16.37 -4.78 -0.08
CA LYS A 63 -15.80 -3.54 -0.63
C LYS A 63 -16.21 -3.23 -2.07
N LYS A 64 -16.93 -4.15 -2.75
CA LYS A 64 -17.35 -3.98 -4.16
C LYS A 64 -18.08 -2.64 -4.36
N ASN A 65 -18.97 -2.28 -3.43
CA ASN A 65 -19.74 -1.05 -3.53
C ASN A 65 -18.92 0.19 -3.14
N ASP A 66 -17.97 0.06 -2.22
CA ASP A 66 -17.19 1.19 -1.71
C ASP A 66 -16.17 1.76 -2.70
N ILE A 67 -15.76 0.97 -3.70
CA ILE A 67 -14.78 1.40 -4.70
C ILE A 67 -15.37 1.62 -6.10
N LYS A 68 -16.60 1.14 -6.35
CA LYS A 68 -17.23 1.22 -7.67
C LYS A 68 -17.42 2.67 -8.10
N GLY A 69 -16.91 3.03 -9.27
CA GLY A 69 -17.02 4.38 -9.84
C GLY A 69 -16.18 5.46 -9.14
N LYS A 70 -15.41 5.12 -8.10
CA LYS A 70 -14.58 6.09 -7.37
C LYS A 70 -13.18 6.23 -7.98
N ASN A 71 -12.52 7.34 -7.69
CA ASN A 71 -11.09 7.50 -7.95
C ASN A 71 -10.32 6.94 -6.75
N ILE A 72 -9.69 5.79 -6.93
CA ILE A 72 -8.97 5.10 -5.87
C ILE A 72 -7.50 5.43 -5.94
N HIS A 73 -6.93 5.75 -4.78
CA HIS A 73 -5.50 5.87 -4.58
C HIS A 73 -5.08 4.88 -3.49
N ALA A 74 -4.42 3.79 -3.91
CA ALA A 74 -3.96 2.72 -3.03
C ALA A 74 -2.48 2.92 -2.64
N MET A 75 -2.07 2.35 -1.50
CA MET A 75 -0.66 2.31 -1.10
C MET A 75 -0.18 0.87 -0.95
N ALA A 76 0.91 0.52 -1.64
CA ALA A 76 1.53 -0.79 -1.57
C ALA A 76 1.91 -1.14 -0.11
N PRO A 77 1.72 -2.39 0.33
CA PRO A 77 1.34 -3.58 -0.46
C PRO A 77 -0.17 -3.71 -0.72
N ASN A 78 -1.01 -2.76 -0.27
CA ASN A 78 -2.46 -2.87 -0.33
C ASN A 78 -2.97 -2.56 -1.74
N VAL A 79 -2.69 -3.45 -2.67
CA VAL A 79 -3.21 -3.40 -4.04
C VAL A 79 -4.64 -3.96 -4.11
N ILE A 80 -5.38 -3.53 -5.12
CA ILE A 80 -6.74 -3.99 -5.41
C ILE A 80 -6.63 -5.38 -6.06
N PRO A 81 -7.33 -6.41 -5.57
CA PRO A 81 -7.32 -7.74 -6.16
C PRO A 81 -7.83 -7.68 -7.59
N GLU A 82 -7.29 -8.57 -8.42
CA GLU A 82 -7.54 -8.58 -9.86
C GLU A 82 -9.02 -8.47 -10.24
N LYS A 83 -9.86 -9.29 -9.60
CA LYS A 83 -11.32 -9.34 -9.83
C LYS A 83 -12.08 -8.04 -9.52
N TYR A 84 -11.43 -7.05 -8.93
CA TYR A 84 -12.03 -5.77 -8.54
C TYR A 84 -11.37 -4.56 -9.22
N LEU A 85 -10.36 -4.77 -10.08
CA LEU A 85 -9.65 -3.67 -10.76
C LEU A 85 -10.51 -2.92 -11.77
N ASP A 86 -11.60 -3.50 -12.26
CA ASP A 86 -12.47 -2.82 -13.23
C ASP A 86 -13.59 -2.01 -12.56
N LEU A 87 -13.69 -2.05 -11.21
CA LEU A 87 -14.73 -1.32 -10.48
C LEU A 87 -14.42 0.19 -10.33
N PRO A 88 -13.20 0.63 -9.99
CA PRO A 88 -12.88 2.04 -9.89
C PRO A 88 -12.88 2.76 -11.25
N LYS A 89 -13.28 4.04 -11.22
CA LYS A 89 -13.18 4.94 -12.39
C LYS A 89 -11.72 5.27 -12.72
N LYS A 90 -10.91 5.51 -11.69
CA LYS A 90 -9.45 5.72 -11.79
C LYS A 90 -8.75 4.97 -10.67
N LYS A 91 -7.54 4.48 -10.94
CA LYS A 91 -6.72 3.65 -10.08
C LYS A 91 -5.30 4.18 -10.08
N ILE A 92 -4.93 4.78 -8.96
CA ILE A 92 -3.57 5.23 -8.69
C ILE A 92 -3.00 4.36 -7.57
N VAL A 93 -1.70 4.05 -7.63
CA VAL A 93 -1.01 3.38 -6.54
C VAL A 93 0.34 4.02 -6.26
N ILE A 94 0.67 4.14 -4.97
CA ILE A 94 2.02 4.48 -4.53
C ILE A 94 2.75 3.22 -4.13
N VAL A 95 3.94 3.04 -4.69
CA VAL A 95 4.86 1.94 -4.40
C VAL A 95 6.07 2.49 -3.65
N HIS A 96 6.12 2.17 -2.36
CA HIS A 96 7.22 2.57 -1.49
C HIS A 96 8.43 1.63 -1.61
N ASP A 97 8.15 0.32 -1.64
CA ASP A 97 9.12 -0.77 -1.63
C ASP A 97 8.46 -2.11 -2.02
N PHE A 98 9.28 -3.15 -2.10
CA PHE A 98 8.88 -4.51 -2.49
C PHE A 98 9.18 -5.54 -1.39
N TYR A 99 9.06 -5.18 -0.11
CA TYR A 99 9.49 -6.06 1.00
C TYR A 99 8.88 -7.47 0.96
N ILE A 100 7.68 -7.64 0.39
CA ILE A 100 7.05 -8.97 0.22
C ILE A 100 7.79 -9.85 -0.79
N PHE A 101 8.57 -9.26 -1.70
CA PHE A 101 9.43 -9.93 -2.68
C PHE A 101 10.87 -10.11 -2.17
N GLU A 102 11.21 -9.49 -1.05
CA GLU A 102 12.53 -9.61 -0.42
C GLU A 102 12.56 -10.84 0.49
N ASP A 103 13.17 -11.94 0.02
CA ASP A 103 13.16 -13.21 0.75
C ASP A 103 13.81 -13.12 2.13
N TRP A 104 14.83 -12.27 2.31
CA TRP A 104 15.42 -12.02 3.63
C TRP A 104 14.37 -11.45 4.60
N TYR A 105 13.60 -10.44 4.18
CA TYR A 105 12.57 -9.79 5.00
C TYR A 105 11.43 -10.75 5.35
N VAL A 106 10.98 -11.52 4.36
CA VAL A 106 9.95 -12.55 4.53
C VAL A 106 10.43 -13.59 5.54
N ASN A 107 11.66 -14.09 5.40
CA ASN A 107 12.23 -15.12 6.29
C ASN A 107 12.47 -14.60 7.71
N GLU A 108 12.97 -13.37 7.87
CA GLU A 108 13.13 -12.75 9.20
C GLU A 108 11.78 -12.58 9.90
N THR A 109 10.76 -12.15 9.18
CA THR A 109 9.40 -12.07 9.71
C THR A 109 8.89 -13.46 10.07
N PHE A 110 9.11 -14.45 9.20
CA PHE A 110 8.69 -15.84 9.41
C PHE A 110 9.25 -16.43 10.71
N LYS A 111 10.53 -16.17 11.02
CA LYS A 111 11.20 -16.67 12.24
C LYS A 111 10.54 -16.17 13.53
N LYS A 112 9.99 -14.94 13.53
CA LYS A 112 9.35 -14.30 14.71
C LYS A 112 7.93 -14.81 14.99
N LEU A 113 7.37 -15.67 14.12
CA LEU A 113 5.98 -16.11 14.19
C LEU A 113 5.82 -17.53 14.77
N SER A 114 4.71 -17.77 15.48
CA SER A 114 4.31 -19.11 15.90
C SER A 114 3.92 -19.99 14.71
N LYS A 115 3.87 -21.33 14.89
CA LYS A 115 3.57 -22.30 13.81
C LYS A 115 2.30 -21.96 13.01
N THR A 116 1.19 -21.66 13.67
CA THR A 116 -0.06 -21.26 13.01
C THR A 116 0.08 -19.93 12.27
N LYS A 117 0.77 -18.94 12.87
CA LYS A 117 0.99 -17.63 12.25
C LYS A 117 1.90 -17.72 11.01
N LYS A 118 2.85 -18.65 10.99
CA LYS A 118 3.73 -18.93 9.85
C LYS A 118 2.94 -19.38 8.61
N ILE A 119 2.03 -20.34 8.76
CA ILE A 119 1.15 -20.81 7.66
C ILE A 119 0.32 -19.65 7.10
N LEU A 120 -0.29 -18.86 7.99
CA LEU A 120 -1.10 -17.71 7.63
C LEU A 120 -0.30 -16.63 6.88
N TYR A 121 0.91 -16.33 7.37
CA TYR A 121 1.78 -15.34 6.77
C TYR A 121 2.28 -15.78 5.39
N LYS A 122 2.62 -17.06 5.20
CA LYS A 122 2.99 -17.61 3.89
C LYS A 122 1.88 -17.39 2.85
N LYS A 123 0.64 -17.78 3.17
CA LYS A 123 -0.51 -17.57 2.29
C LYS A 123 -0.76 -16.09 1.99
N LEU A 124 -0.56 -15.20 2.96
CA LEU A 124 -0.69 -13.75 2.76
C LEU A 124 0.36 -13.23 1.77
N VAL A 125 1.63 -13.60 1.95
CA VAL A 125 2.72 -13.19 1.05
C VAL A 125 2.47 -13.70 -0.36
N GLU A 126 2.09 -14.98 -0.52
CA GLU A 126 1.75 -15.56 -1.82
C GLU A 126 0.61 -14.82 -2.51
N LYS A 127 -0.47 -14.51 -1.77
CA LYS A 127 -1.60 -13.73 -2.28
C LYS A 127 -1.18 -12.32 -2.67
N GLN A 128 -0.46 -11.60 -1.81
CA GLN A 128 -0.01 -10.24 -2.09
C GLN A 128 0.92 -10.20 -3.30
N ARG A 129 1.88 -11.14 -3.41
CA ARG A 129 2.75 -11.27 -4.58
C ARG A 129 1.94 -11.49 -5.87
N LYS A 130 0.88 -12.32 -5.82
CA LYS A 130 -0.02 -12.56 -6.96
C LYS A 130 -0.80 -11.30 -7.33
N ASP A 131 -1.42 -10.63 -6.37
CA ASP A 131 -2.21 -9.42 -6.62
C ASP A 131 -1.31 -8.30 -7.19
N TYR A 132 -0.05 -8.22 -6.73
CA TYR A 132 0.93 -7.24 -7.21
C TYR A 132 1.25 -7.37 -8.71
N LYS A 133 1.16 -8.56 -9.32
CA LYS A 133 1.35 -8.74 -10.76
C LYS A 133 0.35 -7.92 -11.60
N ASN A 134 -0.74 -7.48 -11.00
CA ASN A 134 -1.75 -6.65 -11.65
C ASN A 134 -1.50 -5.15 -11.51
N ILE A 135 -0.36 -4.74 -10.93
CA ILE A 135 -0.03 -3.32 -10.78
C ILE A 135 0.07 -2.59 -12.14
N LYS A 136 0.43 -3.30 -13.21
CA LYS A 136 0.39 -2.80 -14.59
C LYS A 136 -0.99 -2.38 -15.10
N LYS A 137 -2.07 -2.81 -14.43
CA LYS A 137 -3.46 -2.43 -14.77
C LYS A 137 -3.90 -1.13 -14.07
N TYR A 138 -3.02 -0.48 -13.32
CA TYR A 138 -3.30 0.82 -12.72
C TYR A 138 -3.12 1.92 -13.76
N ASP A 139 -3.94 2.96 -13.66
CA ASP A 139 -3.89 4.11 -14.58
C ASP A 139 -2.63 4.95 -14.32
N PHE A 140 -2.14 4.96 -13.07
CA PHE A 140 -0.91 5.66 -12.70
C PHE A 140 -0.23 5.01 -11.49
N VAL A 141 1.10 5.03 -11.48
CA VAL A 141 1.94 4.47 -10.42
C VAL A 141 2.96 5.50 -9.97
N PHE A 142 2.92 5.87 -8.70
CA PHE A 142 3.98 6.66 -8.08
C PHE A 142 5.04 5.71 -7.52
N ALA A 143 6.26 5.81 -8.05
CA ALA A 143 7.43 5.11 -7.53
C ALA A 143 8.16 6.02 -6.53
N ARG A 144 8.60 5.44 -5.41
CA ARG A 144 9.38 6.19 -4.41
C ARG A 144 10.70 6.74 -4.94
N ASN A 145 11.37 5.99 -5.81
CA ASN A 145 12.67 6.33 -6.36
C ASN A 145 12.90 5.58 -7.69
N GLU A 146 13.97 5.94 -8.39
CA GLU A 146 14.38 5.32 -9.66
C GLU A 146 14.58 3.81 -9.59
N SER A 147 15.11 3.30 -8.46
CA SER A 147 15.28 1.85 -8.26
C SER A 147 13.93 1.14 -8.20
N VAL A 148 12.95 1.74 -7.52
CA VAL A 148 11.59 1.22 -7.49
C VAL A 148 10.94 1.26 -8.88
N MET A 149 11.09 2.37 -9.60
CA MET A 149 10.62 2.50 -10.99
C MET A 149 11.22 1.42 -11.90
N ALA A 150 12.53 1.21 -11.85
CA ALA A 150 13.21 0.21 -12.66
C ALA A 150 12.64 -1.20 -12.44
N ARG A 151 12.33 -1.56 -11.19
CA ARG A 151 11.67 -2.83 -10.87
C ARG A 151 10.23 -2.88 -11.34
N LEU A 152 9.44 -1.80 -11.21
CA LEU A 152 8.07 -1.73 -11.74
C LEU A 152 8.01 -2.01 -13.24
N ILE A 153 8.98 -1.47 -14.00
CA ILE A 153 9.08 -1.72 -15.44
C ILE A 153 9.54 -3.16 -15.70
N LYS A 154 10.68 -3.57 -15.14
CA LYS A 154 11.34 -4.83 -15.48
C LYS A 154 10.60 -6.07 -14.96
N GLU A 155 10.15 -6.04 -13.70
CA GLU A 155 9.56 -7.22 -13.03
C GLU A 155 8.04 -7.25 -13.17
N PHE A 156 7.38 -6.09 -13.26
CA PHE A 156 5.92 -5.99 -13.19
C PHE A 156 5.28 -5.46 -14.47
N GLY A 157 6.07 -5.05 -15.47
CA GLY A 157 5.59 -4.65 -16.78
C GLY A 157 4.72 -3.39 -16.76
N VAL A 158 4.98 -2.48 -15.83
CA VAL A 158 4.32 -1.16 -15.82
C VAL A 158 4.94 -0.30 -16.93
N GLU A 159 4.09 0.31 -17.77
CA GLU A 159 4.57 1.18 -18.85
C GLU A 159 5.23 2.44 -18.27
N PRO A 160 6.43 2.84 -18.72
CA PRO A 160 7.16 3.99 -18.16
C PRO A 160 6.35 5.30 -18.13
N LYS A 161 5.51 5.54 -19.14
CA LYS A 161 4.62 6.73 -19.21
C LYS A 161 3.55 6.80 -18.11
N ASN A 162 3.28 5.67 -17.44
CA ASN A 162 2.32 5.58 -16.35
C ASN A 162 3.01 5.63 -14.98
N ILE A 163 4.32 5.89 -14.94
CA ILE A 163 5.11 5.95 -13.70
C ILE A 163 5.61 7.37 -13.49
N GLU A 164 5.46 7.86 -12.26
CA GLU A 164 6.15 9.07 -11.80
C GLU A 164 7.02 8.72 -10.61
N VAL A 165 8.29 9.12 -10.66
CA VAL A 165 9.17 9.05 -9.51
C VAL A 165 8.87 10.24 -8.62
N SER A 166 8.10 9.98 -7.56
CA SER A 166 7.89 10.95 -6.51
C SER A 166 8.82 10.59 -5.36
N ASN A 167 9.98 11.26 -5.31
CA ASN A 167 10.75 11.34 -4.08
C ASN A 167 9.79 11.76 -2.96
N ASP A 168 9.80 11.04 -1.84
CA ASP A 168 8.88 11.17 -0.69
C ASP A 168 8.18 12.56 -0.66
N ILE A 169 6.86 12.62 -0.93
CA ILE A 169 6.07 13.88 -1.05
C ILE A 169 6.16 14.78 0.19
N ILE A 170 6.80 14.33 1.26
CA ILE A 170 7.14 15.19 2.39
C ILE A 170 8.60 14.88 2.74
N PRO A 171 9.50 15.89 2.69
CA PRO A 171 10.89 15.73 3.08
C PRO A 171 10.91 15.43 4.57
N ASP A 172 10.82 14.16 4.86
CA ASP A 172 11.02 13.65 6.18
C ASP A 172 12.48 13.94 6.49
N LYS A 173 12.72 14.75 7.53
CA LYS A 173 14.04 15.06 8.13
C LYS A 173 14.73 13.78 8.68
N PHE A 174 14.73 12.71 7.90
CA PHE A 174 15.18 11.38 8.25
C PHE A 174 16.67 11.17 7.95
N HIS A 175 17.30 12.12 7.25
CA HIS A 175 18.75 12.15 7.13
C HIS A 175 19.48 12.72 8.37
N LEU A 176 18.78 13.32 9.34
CA LEU A 176 19.43 13.98 10.49
C LEU A 176 19.64 13.09 11.74
N ILE A 177 19.21 11.82 11.74
CA ILE A 177 19.46 10.92 12.90
C ILE A 177 20.67 10.02 12.67
N LYS A 178 20.98 9.61 11.43
CA LYS A 178 22.15 8.75 11.16
C LYS A 178 23.50 9.47 11.25
N GLU A 179 23.56 10.80 11.12
CA GLU A 179 24.82 11.54 11.35
C GLU A 179 25.08 11.83 12.82
N ARG A 180 24.04 11.85 13.68
CA ARG A 180 24.19 12.11 15.11
C ARG A 180 24.65 10.86 15.87
N GLU A 181 24.29 9.67 15.41
CA GLU A 181 24.73 8.38 15.96
C GLU A 181 26.13 7.94 15.48
N LYS A 182 26.72 8.63 14.50
CA LYS A 182 28.13 8.43 14.10
C LYS A 182 29.12 9.34 14.84
N ARG A 183 28.64 10.25 15.68
CA ARG A 183 29.45 11.21 16.46
C ARG A 183 29.35 11.01 17.97
N LEU A 184 28.79 9.90 18.41
CA LEU A 184 28.84 9.37 19.78
C LEU A 184 29.55 8.01 19.74
#